data_AF-A0A817T0Z4-F1
#
_entry.id   AF-A0A817T0Z4-F1
#
_cell.length_a   1.000
_cell.length_b   1.000
_cell.length_c   1.000
_cell.angle_alpha   90.00
_cell.angle_beta   90.00
_cell.angle_gamma   90.00
#
_symmetry.space_group_name_H-M   'P 1'
#
loop_
_entity.id
_entity.type
_entity.pdbx_description
1 polymer ?
#
loop_
_entity_poly.entity_id
_entity_poly.type
_entity_poly.pdbx_seq_one_letter_code
_entity_poly.pdbx_strand_id
1 'polypeptide(L)'
;DIHRIIYASSGMVIHGYLDRQPYLSIFNETFDDNTMLKGLRKLTVADDPPLPDLTTPGRTVYSKGKIICEQMATDIVKNNSKSIICARFGAVNIEDKPETTWNRTLWLSHRDLCSFINKALEAP
;
A
#
# COMPACT_ATOMS: atom_id res chain seq x y z
N ASP A 1 27.24 -5.97 7.90
CA ASP A 1 26.35 -6.41 6.81
C ASP A 1 24.94 -5.89 6.99
N ILE A 2 24.22 -5.62 5.90
CA ILE A 2 22.80 -5.22 5.93
C ILE A 2 21.93 -6.48 5.83
N HIS A 3 21.23 -6.81 6.92
CA HIS A 3 20.36 -7.98 7.01
C HIS A 3 18.91 -7.70 6.62
N ARG A 4 18.41 -6.49 6.84
CA ARG A 4 17.02 -6.09 6.54
C ARG A 4 16.96 -4.77 5.78
N ILE A 5 16.06 -4.73 4.80
CA ILE A 5 15.73 -3.54 4.02
C ILE A 5 14.22 -3.33 4.09
N ILE A 6 13.78 -2.11 4.41
CA ILE A 6 12.38 -1.71 4.26
C ILE A 6 12.31 -0.89 2.98
N TYR A 7 11.76 -1.48 1.93
CA TYR A 7 11.48 -0.76 0.70
C TYR A 7 10.18 0.03 0.86
N ALA A 8 10.27 1.36 0.77
CA ALA A 8 9.13 2.24 0.75
C ALA A 8 8.37 2.10 -0.58
N SER A 9 7.53 1.06 -0.67
CA SER A 9 6.55 0.91 -1.73
C SER A 9 5.37 1.86 -1.53
N SER A 10 4.25 1.64 -2.23
CA SER A 10 3.10 2.54 -2.19
C SER A 10 1.77 1.81 -2.32
N GLY A 11 0.72 2.35 -1.71
CA GLY A 11 -0.67 1.96 -1.96
C GLY A 11 -1.06 2.06 -3.44
N MET A 12 -0.37 2.90 -4.23
CA MET A 12 -0.56 3.03 -5.68
C MET A 12 -0.40 1.70 -6.44
N VAL A 13 0.28 0.71 -5.86
CA VAL A 13 0.40 -0.65 -6.39
C VAL A 13 -0.94 -1.39 -6.50
N ILE A 14 -1.92 -1.01 -5.68
CA ILE A 14 -3.25 -1.64 -5.61
C ILE A 14 -4.40 -0.66 -5.89
N HIS A 15 -4.13 0.61 -6.19
CA HIS A 15 -5.18 1.61 -6.33
C HIS A 15 -6.14 1.37 -7.50
N GLY A 16 -5.81 0.51 -8.48
CA GLY A 16 -6.78 0.11 -9.50
C GLY A 16 -7.91 -0.77 -8.95
N TYR A 17 -7.84 -1.26 -7.70
CA TYR A 17 -8.97 -1.88 -7.02
C TYR A 17 -10.03 -0.86 -6.57
N LEU A 18 -9.70 0.43 -6.51
CA LEU A 18 -10.65 1.49 -6.17
C LEU A 18 -11.74 1.66 -7.23
N ASP A 19 -11.55 1.11 -8.43
CA ASP A 19 -12.58 1.06 -9.48
C ASP A 19 -13.53 -0.15 -9.36
N ARG A 20 -13.38 -0.95 -8.29
CA ARG A 20 -14.14 -2.19 -8.08
C ARG A 20 -14.94 -2.14 -6.79
N GLN A 21 -16.14 -2.69 -6.80
CA GLN A 21 -16.92 -2.87 -5.57
C GLN A 21 -16.26 -3.93 -4.66
N PRO A 22 -16.28 -3.75 -3.32
CA PRO A 22 -16.91 -2.65 -2.57
C PRO A 22 -16.04 -1.38 -2.40
N TYR A 23 -14.77 -1.40 -2.84
CA TYR A 23 -13.82 -0.30 -2.63
C TYR A 23 -14.20 0.99 -3.37
N LEU A 24 -14.82 0.88 -4.53
CA LEU A 24 -15.35 2.02 -5.29
C LEU A 24 -16.36 2.83 -4.48
N SER A 25 -17.23 2.16 -3.72
CA SER A 25 -18.19 2.86 -2.87
C SER A 25 -17.54 3.49 -1.63
N ILE A 26 -16.43 2.93 -1.12
CA ILE A 26 -15.61 3.62 -0.10
C ILE A 26 -14.98 4.88 -0.72
N PHE A 27 -14.37 4.73 -1.89
CA PHE A 27 -13.65 5.80 -2.58
C PHE A 27 -14.57 6.97 -2.93
N ASN A 28 -15.77 6.69 -3.43
CA ASN A 28 -16.76 7.70 -3.80
C ASN A 28 -17.64 8.16 -2.62
N GLU A 29 -17.42 7.65 -1.41
CA GLU A 29 -18.21 7.98 -0.22
C GLU A 29 -19.72 7.69 -0.38
N THR A 30 -20.06 6.66 -1.18
CA THR A 30 -21.44 6.23 -1.46
C THR A 30 -21.80 4.91 -0.77
N PHE A 31 -21.09 4.56 0.29
CA PHE A 31 -21.19 3.24 0.91
C PHE A 31 -22.48 3.10 1.75
N ASP A 32 -23.10 1.93 1.66
CA ASP A 32 -24.17 1.47 2.57
C ASP A 32 -23.59 0.41 3.50
N ASP A 33 -23.63 0.66 4.81
CA ASP A 33 -23.06 -0.21 5.83
C ASP A 33 -23.57 -1.66 5.72
N ASN A 34 -24.85 -1.86 5.38
CA ASN A 34 -25.44 -3.20 5.25
C ASN A 34 -24.87 -4.00 4.09
N THR A 35 -24.52 -3.30 3.00
CA THR A 35 -23.90 -3.88 1.80
C THR A 35 -22.40 -4.07 1.98
N MET A 36 -21.73 -3.12 2.64
CA MET A 36 -20.29 -3.16 2.91
C MET A 36 -19.89 -4.32 3.82
N LEU A 37 -20.62 -4.53 4.93
CA LEU A 37 -20.27 -5.54 5.93
C LEU A 37 -20.31 -6.98 5.39
N LYS A 38 -21.02 -7.22 4.28
CA LYS A 38 -21.14 -8.56 3.68
C LYS A 38 -20.03 -8.88 2.67
N GLY A 39 -19.40 -7.87 2.07
CA GLY A 39 -18.49 -8.06 0.94
C GLY A 39 -17.10 -7.44 1.10
N LEU A 40 -16.91 -6.55 2.09
CA LEU A 40 -15.61 -5.93 2.32
C LEU A 40 -14.63 -6.94 2.89
N ARG A 41 -13.51 -7.11 2.19
CA ARG A 41 -12.37 -7.89 2.67
C ARG A 41 -11.09 -7.08 2.55
N LYS A 42 -10.06 -7.51 3.28
CA LYS A 42 -8.71 -6.99 3.09
C LYS A 42 -8.13 -7.58 1.80
N LEU A 43 -7.45 -6.73 1.01
CA LEU A 43 -6.65 -7.20 -0.12
C LEU A 43 -5.37 -7.88 0.40
N THR A 44 -5.00 -9.02 -0.15
CA THR A 44 -3.81 -9.79 0.25
C THR A 44 -2.87 -9.96 -0.94
N VAL A 45 -1.56 -10.08 -0.69
CA VAL A 45 -0.60 -10.31 -1.79
C VAL A 45 -0.83 -11.67 -2.47
N ALA A 46 -1.39 -12.65 -1.75
CA ALA A 46 -1.63 -14.00 -2.27
C ALA A 46 -2.83 -14.05 -3.22
N ASP A 47 -3.91 -13.33 -2.88
CA ASP A 47 -5.18 -13.42 -3.61
C ASP A 47 -5.37 -12.24 -4.58
N ASP A 48 -4.69 -11.13 -4.33
CA ASP A 48 -4.87 -9.86 -5.05
C ASP A 48 -3.55 -9.41 -5.69
N PRO A 49 -3.33 -9.78 -6.98
CA PRO A 49 -2.15 -9.32 -7.68
C PRO A 49 -2.13 -7.77 -7.78
N PRO A 50 -0.94 -7.16 -7.91
CA PRO A 50 -0.82 -5.74 -8.18
C PRO A 50 -1.76 -5.25 -9.29
N LEU A 51 -2.51 -4.20 -9.01
CA LEU A 51 -3.40 -3.54 -9.95
C LEU A 51 -3.15 -2.04 -9.88
N PRO A 52 -2.30 -1.50 -10.78
CA PRO A 52 -1.85 -0.11 -10.70
C PRO A 52 -2.98 0.88 -10.98
N ASP A 53 -2.84 2.09 -10.44
CA ASP A 53 -3.64 3.23 -10.86
C ASP A 53 -3.26 3.66 -12.29
N LEU A 54 -4.26 3.70 -13.18
CA LEU A 54 -4.10 4.07 -14.59
C LEU A 54 -4.81 5.40 -14.96
N THR A 55 -5.30 6.14 -13.96
CA THR A 55 -6.13 7.35 -14.17
C THR A 55 -5.39 8.48 -14.87
N THR A 56 -4.07 8.59 -14.66
CA THR A 56 -3.22 9.56 -15.35
C THR A 56 -1.90 8.92 -15.78
N PRO A 57 -1.21 9.46 -16.81
CA PRO A 57 0.11 8.97 -17.21
C PRO A 57 1.13 8.99 -16.07
N GLY A 58 1.13 10.05 -15.25
CA GLY A 58 2.04 10.18 -14.11
C GLY A 58 1.79 9.11 -13.05
N ARG A 59 0.52 8.87 -12.67
CA ARG A 59 0.14 7.79 -11.74
C ARG A 59 0.44 6.41 -12.30
N THR A 60 0.24 6.22 -13.61
CA THR A 60 0.55 4.96 -14.30
C THR A 60 2.04 4.64 -14.17
N VAL A 61 2.92 5.57 -14.53
CA VAL A 61 4.37 5.36 -14.49
C VAL A 61 4.84 5.16 -13.05
N TYR A 62 4.36 5.97 -12.10
CA TYR A 62 4.71 5.83 -10.69
C TYR A 62 4.30 4.46 -10.13
N SER A 63 3.04 4.04 -10.34
CA SER A 63 2.51 2.77 -9.85
C SER A 63 3.27 1.59 -10.42
N LYS A 64 3.50 1.58 -11.75
CA LYS A 64 4.28 0.53 -12.41
C LYS A 64 5.72 0.49 -11.91
N GLY A 65 6.35 1.65 -11.69
CA GLY A 65 7.69 1.73 -11.11
C GLY A 65 7.76 1.07 -9.73
N LYS A 66 6.77 1.33 -8.86
CA LYS A 66 6.69 0.68 -7.54
C LYS A 66 6.53 -0.84 -7.66
N ILE A 67 5.66 -1.31 -8.56
CA ILE A 67 5.47 -2.75 -8.84
C ILE A 67 6.77 -3.41 -9.29
N ILE A 68 7.49 -2.80 -10.23
CA ILE A 68 8.77 -3.33 -10.74
C ILE A 68 9.77 -3.47 -9.59
N CYS A 69 9.89 -2.47 -8.70
CA CYS A 69 10.78 -2.56 -7.55
C CYS A 69 10.36 -3.65 -6.53
N GLU A 70 9.05 -3.88 -6.32
CA GLU A 70 8.59 -5.01 -5.49
C GLU A 70 8.99 -6.36 -6.10
N GLN A 71 8.92 -6.48 -7.43
CA GLN A 71 9.38 -7.68 -8.13
C GLN A 71 10.90 -7.86 -8.02
N MET A 72 11.67 -6.79 -8.19
CA MET A 72 13.13 -6.82 -8.01
C MET A 72 13.51 -7.24 -6.60
N ALA A 73 12.81 -6.73 -5.56
CA ALA A 73 13.01 -7.16 -4.19
C ALA A 73 12.77 -8.66 -4.02
N THR A 74 11.70 -9.19 -4.63
CA THR A 74 11.39 -10.63 -4.64
C THR A 74 12.51 -11.44 -5.30
N ASP A 75 13.09 -10.95 -6.38
CA ASP A 75 14.16 -11.66 -7.10
C ASP A 75 15.51 -11.59 -6.37
N ILE A 76 15.78 -10.51 -5.63
CA ILE A 76 16.96 -10.38 -4.77
C ILE A 76 16.91 -11.39 -3.61
N VAL A 77 15.77 -11.51 -2.92
CA VAL A 77 15.66 -12.41 -1.75
C VAL A 77 15.69 -13.89 -2.13
N LYS A 78 15.33 -14.26 -3.36
CA LYS A 78 15.46 -15.65 -3.85
C LYS A 78 16.91 -16.15 -3.86
N ASN A 79 17.87 -15.25 -4.05
CA ASN A 79 19.28 -15.58 -4.25
C ASN A 79 20.20 -15.01 -3.15
N ASN A 80 19.64 -14.45 -2.08
CA ASN A 80 20.41 -13.80 -1.03
C ASN A 80 19.75 -14.01 0.33
N SER A 81 20.53 -14.05 1.41
CA SER A 81 20.03 -14.15 2.80
C SER A 81 19.43 -12.85 3.34
N LYS A 82 19.15 -11.88 2.47
CA LYS A 82 18.56 -10.58 2.83
C LYS A 82 17.06 -10.71 3.06
N SER A 83 16.55 -10.00 4.06
CA SER A 83 15.12 -9.76 4.23
C SER A 83 14.75 -8.40 3.65
N ILE A 84 13.76 -8.36 2.75
CA ILE A 84 13.24 -7.11 2.17
C ILE A 84 11.73 -7.03 2.41
N ILE A 85 11.29 -5.99 3.10
CA ILE A 85 9.87 -5.70 3.35
C ILE A 85 9.42 -4.62 2.36
N CYS A 86 8.55 -4.99 1.43
CA CYS A 86 7.89 -4.05 0.52
C CYS A 86 6.67 -3.42 1.22
N ALA A 87 6.88 -2.29 1.91
CA ALA A 87 5.82 -1.62 2.65
C ALA A 87 5.01 -0.69 1.73
N ARG A 88 3.76 -1.04 1.45
CA ARG A 88 2.83 -0.24 0.63
C ARG A 88 2.22 0.89 1.46
N PHE A 89 2.98 1.96 1.69
CA PHE A 89 2.50 3.12 2.45
C PHE A 89 1.38 3.86 1.70
N GLY A 90 0.38 4.32 2.46
CA GLY A 90 -0.68 5.19 1.97
C GLY A 90 -0.24 6.66 1.92
N ALA A 91 -0.99 7.54 2.58
CA ALA A 91 -0.71 8.97 2.61
C ALA A 91 0.09 9.36 3.87
N VAL A 92 1.28 9.94 3.68
CA VAL A 92 2.10 10.54 4.73
C VAL A 92 2.34 11.99 4.32
N ASN A 93 1.94 12.96 5.15
CA ASN A 93 1.97 14.39 4.84
C ASN A 93 2.58 15.21 5.97
N ILE A 94 3.00 16.44 5.68
CA ILE A 94 3.75 17.28 6.63
C ILE A 94 2.89 17.73 7.81
N GLU A 95 1.58 17.82 7.61
CA GLU A 95 0.55 18.23 8.56
C GLU A 95 0.24 17.14 9.59
N ASP A 96 0.70 15.91 9.35
CA ASP A 96 0.48 14.71 10.16
C ASP A 96 -0.98 14.51 10.56
N LYS A 97 -1.89 14.67 9.58
CA LYS A 97 -3.32 14.48 9.75
C LYS A 97 -4.02 14.19 8.41
N PRO A 98 -5.18 13.53 8.41
CA PRO A 98 -5.93 13.32 7.18
C PRO A 98 -6.57 14.64 6.71
N GLU A 99 -6.42 14.97 5.44
CA GLU A 99 -6.92 16.22 4.86
C GLU A 99 -8.36 16.11 4.35
N THR A 100 -8.78 14.90 3.96
CA THR A 100 -10.11 14.60 3.40
C THR A 100 -10.70 13.36 4.06
N THR A 101 -12.01 13.16 3.94
CA THR A 101 -12.70 11.95 4.41
C THR A 101 -12.08 10.69 3.79
N TRP A 102 -11.91 10.66 2.47
CA TRP A 102 -11.14 9.62 1.78
C TRP A 102 -9.73 9.41 2.36
N ASN A 103 -8.96 10.48 2.60
CA ASN A 103 -7.62 10.39 3.17
C ASN A 103 -7.60 9.69 4.53
N ARG A 104 -8.67 9.75 5.33
CA ARG A 104 -8.75 9.00 6.61
C ARG A 104 -8.58 7.49 6.44
N THR A 105 -8.87 6.95 5.25
CA THR A 105 -8.72 5.51 4.96
C THR A 105 -7.29 5.11 4.59
N LEU A 106 -6.46 6.09 4.21
CA LEU A 106 -5.11 5.87 3.67
C LEU A 106 -4.02 6.49 4.54
N TRP A 107 -4.38 7.47 5.36
CA TRP A 107 -3.45 8.28 6.12
C TRP A 107 -2.70 7.44 7.14
N LEU A 108 -1.39 7.62 7.16
CA LEU A 108 -0.46 7.01 8.10
C LEU A 108 0.26 8.14 8.83
N SER A 109 0.05 8.22 10.14
CA SER A 109 0.73 9.22 10.96
C SER A 109 2.25 9.01 10.97
N HIS A 110 3.02 10.07 11.17
CA HIS A 110 4.47 9.99 11.34
C HIS A 110 4.84 9.06 12.50
N ARG A 111 4.10 9.14 13.60
CA ARG A 111 4.29 8.27 14.77
C ARG A 111 4.15 6.80 14.39
N ASP A 112 3.09 6.46 13.67
CA ASP A 112 2.79 5.06 13.32
C ASP A 112 3.75 4.56 12.24
N LEU A 113 4.19 5.42 11.31
CA LEU A 113 5.26 5.12 10.36
C LEU A 113 6.59 4.81 11.07
N CYS A 114 7.02 5.66 12.00
CA CYS A 114 8.24 5.41 12.77
C CYS A 114 8.14 4.13 13.61
N SER A 115 6.98 3.90 14.24
CA SER A 115 6.74 2.66 15.00
C SER A 115 6.82 1.43 14.10
N PHE A 116 6.22 1.49 12.91
CA PHE A 116 6.31 0.42 11.91
C PHE A 116 7.77 0.15 11.52
N ILE A 117 8.54 1.20 11.19
CA ILE A 117 9.95 1.05 10.77
C ILE A 117 10.76 0.37 11.88
N ASN A 118 10.67 0.86 13.12
CA ASN A 118 11.42 0.30 14.25
C ASN A 118 11.07 -1.18 14.47
N LYS A 119 9.78 -1.51 14.55
CA LYS A 119 9.32 -2.89 14.74
C LYS A 119 9.70 -3.80 13.56
N ALA A 120 9.63 -3.29 12.34
CA ALA A 120 10.03 -4.03 11.16
C ALA A 120 11.54 -4.31 11.17
N LEU A 121 12.39 -3.41 11.68
CA LEU A 121 13.83 -3.63 11.81
C LEU A 121 14.19 -4.59 12.95
N GLU A 122 13.45 -4.55 14.07
CA GLU A 122 13.67 -5.38 15.25
C GLU A 122 13.16 -6.81 15.11
N ALA A 123 12.17 -7.04 14.23
CA ALA A 123 11.62 -8.36 14.01
C ALA A 123 12.71 -9.34 13.50
N PRO A 124 12.74 -10.59 13.99
CA PRO A 124 13.74 -11.59 13.62
C PRO A 124 13.74 -11.86 12.12
#